data_AF-A0A1S3B9H0-F1
#
_entry.id   AF-A0A1S3B9H0-F1
#
_cell.length_a   1.000
_cell.length_b   1.000
_cell.length_c   1.000
_cell.angle_alpha   90.00
_cell.angle_beta   90.00
_cell.angle_gamma   90.00
#
_symmetry.space_group_name_H-M   'P 1'
#
loop_
_entity.id
_entity.type
_entity.pdbx_description
1 polymer ?
#
loop_
_entity_poly.entity_id
_entity_poly.type
_entity_poly.pdbx_seq_one_letter_code
_entity_poly.pdbx_strand_id
1 'polypeptide(L)'
;MELPRFTRPNQHNGSSSSPILYVANCGPAVGISHPTIAAVFAHFGHVKGVHAADDTGARVIVCFSEESSAQAALETLHGRPCPLLGGRTLHIRYSIIRPSISQPNDSVSVSLSASELDIPGLFLLHDFVNAKEEEDLLREVDARPWNNLAKRRVQHYGYEFCYQTRNVNTKHQLGELPPFVSHVVDRISLFPNTEDVADASLDQLTVNEYPPGVGLSPHIDTHSAFEGLIFSLSLAGPCIMEFRRYPEGAWHEFPLSIDLKMENSVNDSNYLRKAIYLPPRSMLLLSGEARYAWHHYIPHHKIDMVKDSSIRRAPRRVSFTFRKVRTDPCQCKFPHYCDSQR
;
A
#
# COMPACT_ATOMS: atom_id res chain seq x y z
N MET A 1 12.82 -2.68 23.42
CA MET A 1 12.89 -4.08 22.94
C MET A 1 11.55 -4.41 22.30
N GLU A 2 11.52 -4.65 20.99
CA GLU A 2 10.30 -5.07 20.31
C GLU A 2 9.86 -6.45 20.83
N LEU A 3 8.55 -6.62 21.08
CA LEU A 3 8.00 -7.92 21.44
C LEU A 3 8.13 -8.88 20.23
N PRO A 4 8.53 -10.14 20.43
CA PRO A 4 8.63 -11.11 19.34
C PRO A 4 7.28 -11.27 18.63
N ARG A 5 7.29 -11.21 17.30
CA ARG A 5 6.11 -11.48 16.47
C ARG A 5 6.08 -12.96 16.11
N PHE A 6 4.89 -13.56 16.05
CA PHE A 6 4.72 -14.99 15.79
C PHE A 6 3.82 -15.21 14.57
N THR A 7 4.03 -16.30 13.83
CA THR A 7 3.23 -16.65 12.64
C THR A 7 2.98 -18.14 12.55
N ARG A 8 1.99 -18.54 11.73
CA ARG A 8 1.73 -19.94 11.41
C ARG A 8 2.86 -20.50 10.52
N PRO A 9 3.24 -21.77 10.71
CA PRO A 9 4.15 -22.45 9.79
C PRO A 9 3.51 -22.65 8.40
N ASN A 10 4.32 -22.60 7.34
CA ASN A 10 3.86 -22.86 5.96
C ASN A 10 3.59 -24.36 5.75
N GLN A 11 2.42 -24.71 5.22
CA GLN A 11 1.95 -26.10 5.06
C GLN A 11 2.63 -26.89 3.91
N HIS A 12 3.60 -26.30 3.20
CA HIS A 12 4.19 -26.92 2.00
C HIS A 12 5.31 -27.94 2.27
N ASN A 13 5.90 -27.95 3.46
CA ASN A 13 6.78 -29.02 3.93
C ASN A 13 6.08 -29.70 5.11
N GLY A 14 5.82 -31.01 5.00
CA GLY A 14 5.05 -31.79 5.96
C GLY A 14 5.44 -31.52 7.42
N SER A 15 4.41 -31.43 8.29
CA SER A 15 4.50 -31.39 9.75
C SER A 15 5.70 -30.63 10.33
N SER A 16 5.71 -29.29 10.26
CA SER A 16 6.70 -28.51 10.98
C SER A 16 6.26 -28.34 12.45
N SER A 17 6.61 -29.32 13.28
CA SER A 17 6.61 -29.18 14.73
C SER A 17 7.48 -27.98 15.15
N SER A 18 7.15 -27.40 16.31
CA SER A 18 7.80 -26.20 16.81
C SER A 18 7.68 -26.14 18.33
N PRO A 19 8.69 -25.61 19.06
CA PRO A 19 8.60 -25.36 20.49
C PRO A 19 7.58 -24.26 20.85
N ILE A 20 6.91 -23.64 19.89
CA ILE A 20 6.00 -22.51 20.11
C ILE A 20 4.59 -22.88 19.70
N LEU A 21 3.64 -22.58 20.57
CA LEU A 21 2.23 -22.88 20.38
C LEU A 21 1.40 -21.61 20.34
N TYR A 22 0.52 -21.53 19.35
CA TYR A 22 -0.63 -20.64 19.38
C TYR A 22 -1.78 -21.32 20.10
N VAL A 23 -2.36 -20.67 21.10
CA VAL A 23 -3.43 -21.21 21.94
C VAL A 23 -4.60 -20.25 21.93
N ALA A 24 -5.69 -20.65 21.28
CA ALA A 24 -6.95 -19.89 21.30
C ALA A 24 -7.84 -20.34 22.47
N ASN A 25 -8.81 -19.48 22.82
CA ASN A 25 -9.69 -19.65 23.97
C ASN A 25 -8.91 -19.68 25.30
N CYS A 26 -7.83 -18.92 25.35
CA CYS A 26 -6.87 -18.89 26.45
C CYS A 26 -6.21 -17.52 26.47
N GLY A 27 -6.43 -16.74 27.54
CA GLY A 27 -5.87 -15.40 27.69
C GLY A 27 -6.67 -14.50 28.65
N PRO A 28 -6.18 -13.28 28.92
CA PRO A 28 -6.78 -12.38 29.91
C PRO A 28 -8.24 -12.01 29.61
N ALA A 29 -8.62 -11.83 28.34
CA ALA A 29 -9.98 -11.48 27.96
C ALA A 29 -11.00 -12.61 28.21
N VAL A 30 -10.52 -13.85 28.35
CA VAL A 30 -11.35 -15.01 28.74
C VAL A 30 -11.14 -15.41 30.21
N GLY A 31 -10.55 -14.51 31.00
CA GLY A 31 -10.41 -14.65 32.46
C GLY A 31 -9.22 -15.51 32.91
N ILE A 32 -8.19 -15.70 32.08
CA ILE A 32 -7.01 -16.51 32.43
C ILE A 32 -5.73 -15.66 32.30
N SER A 33 -5.00 -15.49 33.40
CA SER A 33 -3.76 -14.70 33.41
C SER A 33 -2.59 -15.43 32.73
N HIS A 34 -1.63 -14.68 32.17
CA HIS A 34 -0.41 -15.28 31.60
C HIS A 34 0.37 -16.17 32.60
N PRO A 35 0.55 -15.78 33.89
CA PRO A 35 1.15 -16.67 34.90
C PRO A 35 0.39 -17.99 35.10
N THR A 36 -0.96 -17.94 35.13
CA THR A 36 -1.78 -19.15 35.22
C THR A 36 -1.57 -20.06 34.01
N ILE A 37 -1.52 -19.48 32.81
CA ILE A 37 -1.26 -20.23 31.57
C ILE A 37 0.13 -20.87 31.64
N ALA A 38 1.16 -20.10 32.03
CA ALA A 38 2.52 -20.61 32.15
C ALA A 38 2.60 -21.80 33.13
N ALA A 39 1.93 -21.71 34.28
CA ALA A 39 1.89 -22.78 35.27
C ALA A 39 1.23 -24.06 34.73
N VAL A 40 0.13 -23.95 33.97
CA VAL A 40 -0.52 -25.12 33.35
C VAL A 40 0.38 -25.74 32.29
N PHE A 41 0.95 -24.93 31.40
CA PHE A 41 1.81 -25.44 30.33
C PHE A 41 3.17 -25.97 30.84
N ALA A 42 3.63 -25.52 32.01
CA ALA A 42 4.85 -26.02 32.64
C ALA A 42 4.83 -27.52 33.00
N HIS A 43 3.64 -28.14 33.06
CA HIS A 43 3.51 -29.59 33.27
C HIS A 43 4.07 -30.42 32.10
N PHE A 44 4.24 -29.82 30.92
CA PHE A 44 4.77 -30.47 29.73
C PHE A 44 6.25 -30.19 29.48
N GLY A 45 6.83 -29.25 30.23
CA GLY A 45 8.24 -28.87 30.15
C GLY A 45 8.48 -27.38 30.43
N HIS A 46 9.73 -26.95 30.33
CA HIS A 46 10.12 -25.58 30.67
C HIS A 46 9.51 -24.54 29.71
N VAL A 47 8.66 -23.64 30.24
CA VAL A 47 8.04 -22.54 29.50
C VAL A 47 8.94 -21.30 29.57
N LYS A 48 9.46 -20.86 28.43
CA LYS A 48 10.23 -19.62 28.27
C LYS A 48 9.39 -18.36 28.43
N GLY A 49 8.11 -18.42 28.06
CA GLY A 49 7.22 -17.26 28.17
C GLY A 49 5.82 -17.51 27.62
N VAL A 50 4.90 -16.64 28.03
CA VAL A 50 3.54 -16.55 27.51
C VAL A 50 3.30 -15.11 27.06
N HIS A 51 2.89 -14.94 25.80
CA HIS A 51 2.69 -13.63 25.16
C HIS A 51 1.28 -13.53 24.59
N ALA A 52 0.76 -12.31 24.43
CA ALA A 52 -0.48 -12.10 23.68
C ALA A 52 -0.26 -12.47 22.21
N ALA A 53 -1.19 -13.20 21.60
CA ALA A 53 -1.11 -13.55 20.18
C ALA A 53 -1.63 -12.43 19.26
N ASP A 54 -2.53 -11.60 19.79
CA ASP A 54 -3.17 -10.47 19.12
C ASP A 54 -3.76 -9.52 20.19
N ASP A 55 -4.31 -8.38 19.75
CA ASP A 55 -4.89 -7.36 20.65
C ASP A 55 -6.24 -7.79 21.26
N THR A 56 -6.77 -8.97 20.92
CA THR A 56 -8.07 -9.42 21.44
C THR A 56 -7.99 -9.94 22.87
N GLY A 57 -6.80 -10.31 23.34
CA GLY A 57 -6.57 -10.87 24.67
C GLY A 57 -7.21 -12.24 24.92
N ALA A 58 -7.86 -12.85 23.92
CA ALA A 58 -8.50 -14.16 24.02
C ALA A 58 -7.59 -15.32 23.56
N ARG A 59 -6.38 -14.98 23.12
CA ARG A 59 -5.43 -15.90 22.47
C ARG A 59 -4.00 -15.56 22.90
N VAL A 60 -3.19 -16.58 23.12
CA VAL A 60 -1.81 -16.43 23.58
C VAL A 60 -0.85 -17.27 22.76
N ILE A 61 0.43 -16.91 22.85
CA ILE A 61 1.57 -17.69 22.38
C ILE A 61 2.29 -18.26 23.60
N VAL A 62 2.47 -19.57 23.63
CA VAL A 62 3.26 -20.26 24.66
C VAL A 62 4.56 -20.74 24.02
N CYS A 63 5.69 -20.33 24.59
CA CYS A 63 7.02 -20.67 24.11
C CYS A 63 7.67 -21.69 25.06
N PHE A 64 7.95 -22.89 24.58
CA PHE A 64 8.73 -23.89 25.31
C PHE A 64 10.23 -23.77 25.03
N SER A 65 11.05 -24.36 25.91
CA SER A 65 12.46 -24.60 25.62
C SER A 65 12.66 -25.67 24.57
N GLU A 66 11.82 -26.71 24.57
CA GLU A 66 11.95 -27.90 23.74
C GLU A 66 10.69 -28.14 22.90
N GLU A 67 10.89 -28.71 21.71
CA GLU A 67 9.81 -29.04 20.77
C GLU A 67 8.96 -30.21 21.25
N SER A 68 9.58 -31.19 21.91
CA SER A 68 8.93 -32.32 22.58
C SER A 68 7.86 -31.86 23.58
N SER A 69 8.16 -30.83 24.38
CA SER A 69 7.21 -30.25 25.34
C SER A 69 6.00 -29.62 24.66
N ALA A 70 6.23 -28.88 23.57
CA ALA A 70 5.16 -28.28 22.78
C ALA A 70 4.28 -29.34 22.11
N GLN A 71 4.89 -30.41 21.60
CA GLN A 71 4.17 -31.56 21.05
C GLN A 71 3.30 -32.24 22.11
N ALA A 72 3.86 -32.57 23.28
CA ALA A 72 3.13 -33.21 24.36
C ALA A 72 1.94 -32.36 24.84
N ALA A 73 2.14 -31.03 24.97
CA ALA A 73 1.08 -30.10 25.32
C ALA A 73 -0.03 -30.04 24.25
N LEU A 74 0.34 -30.02 22.97
CA LEU A 74 -0.61 -30.02 21.85
C LEU A 74 -1.43 -31.31 21.84
N GLU A 75 -0.80 -32.48 21.92
CA GLU A 75 -1.47 -33.78 21.90
C GLU A 75 -2.40 -33.98 23.10
N THR A 76 -2.05 -33.39 24.26
CA THR A 76 -2.82 -33.53 25.49
C THR A 76 -3.99 -32.54 25.58
N LEU A 77 -3.80 -31.29 25.18
CA LEU A 77 -4.75 -30.20 25.43
C LEU A 77 -5.55 -29.76 24.20
N HIS A 78 -5.09 -30.04 22.97
CA HIS A 78 -5.80 -29.62 21.77
C HIS A 78 -7.16 -30.31 21.66
N GLY A 79 -8.23 -29.52 21.53
CA GLY A 79 -9.58 -30.04 21.31
C GLY A 79 -10.18 -30.77 22.51
N ARG A 80 -9.52 -30.74 23.68
CA ARG A 80 -9.97 -31.41 24.90
C ARG A 80 -10.21 -30.39 26.04
N PRO A 81 -11.21 -30.62 26.91
CA PRO A 81 -11.42 -29.80 28.11
C PRO A 81 -10.19 -29.83 29.04
N CYS A 82 -9.73 -28.66 29.47
CA CYS A 82 -8.64 -28.53 30.44
C CYS A 82 -9.21 -28.14 31.82
N PRO A 83 -9.28 -29.05 32.82
CA PRO A 83 -9.82 -28.75 34.15
C PRO A 83 -9.08 -27.60 34.84
N LEU A 84 -7.76 -27.53 34.69
CA LEU A 84 -6.91 -26.49 35.27
C LEU A 84 -7.19 -25.09 34.71
N LEU A 85 -7.90 -24.99 33.59
CA LEU A 85 -8.31 -23.74 32.95
C LEU A 85 -9.84 -23.57 32.96
N GLY A 86 -10.53 -24.17 33.93
CA GLY A 86 -11.98 -24.06 34.09
C GLY A 86 -12.78 -24.91 33.11
N GLY A 87 -12.23 -26.07 32.71
CA GLY A 87 -12.89 -27.02 31.81
C GLY A 87 -12.96 -26.57 30.35
N ARG A 88 -12.22 -25.52 29.97
CA ARG A 88 -12.27 -24.95 28.61
C ARG A 88 -11.57 -25.86 27.61
N THR A 89 -12.15 -25.96 26.42
CA THR A 89 -11.51 -26.60 25.28
C THR A 89 -10.59 -25.61 24.59
N LEU A 90 -9.30 -25.95 24.48
CA LEU A 90 -8.30 -25.12 23.83
C LEU A 90 -8.14 -25.52 22.36
N HIS A 91 -7.89 -24.55 21.49
CA HIS A 91 -7.48 -24.81 20.12
C HIS A 91 -6.02 -24.43 19.93
N ILE A 92 -5.16 -25.45 19.96
CA ILE A 92 -3.71 -25.33 19.92
C ILE A 92 -3.19 -25.61 18.52
N ARG A 93 -2.23 -24.82 18.03
CA ARG A 93 -1.50 -25.10 16.80
C ARG A 93 -0.03 -24.73 16.98
N TYR A 94 0.86 -25.36 16.23
CA TYR A 94 2.24 -24.87 16.15
C TYR A 94 2.28 -23.45 15.59
N SER A 95 3.21 -22.67 16.11
CA SER A 95 3.56 -21.33 15.68
C SER A 95 5.07 -21.24 15.58
N ILE A 96 5.60 -20.28 14.85
CA ILE A 96 7.05 -20.00 14.80
C ILE A 96 7.27 -18.54 15.17
N ILE A 97 8.47 -18.22 15.68
CA ILE A 97 8.92 -16.82 15.71
C ILE A 97 8.92 -16.38 14.26
N ARG A 98 8.16 -15.33 13.96
CA ARG A 98 8.39 -14.58 12.74
C ARG A 98 9.78 -14.01 12.93
N PRO A 99 10.80 -14.41 12.13
CA PRO A 99 12.06 -13.71 12.17
C PRO A 99 11.71 -12.24 12.10
N SER A 100 12.28 -11.41 12.99
CA SER A 100 12.37 -9.99 12.70
C SER A 100 12.84 -9.98 11.27
N ILE A 101 12.01 -9.46 10.36
CA ILE A 101 12.48 -9.28 9.02
C ILE A 101 13.58 -8.25 9.24
N SER A 102 14.84 -8.71 9.36
CA SER A 102 15.97 -7.96 8.86
C SER A 102 15.45 -7.52 7.52
N GLN A 103 15.12 -6.22 7.43
CA GLN A 103 14.31 -5.66 6.36
C GLN A 103 14.72 -6.38 5.08
N PRO A 104 13.76 -6.92 4.30
CA PRO A 104 14.21 -7.48 3.04
C PRO A 104 15.00 -6.34 2.41
N ASN A 105 16.16 -6.62 1.81
CA ASN A 105 17.01 -5.63 1.13
C ASN A 105 16.24 -4.78 0.07
N ASP A 106 14.93 -4.98 -0.05
CA ASP A 106 13.88 -4.22 -0.72
C ASP A 106 13.30 -3.00 0.03
N SER A 107 13.75 -2.64 1.23
CA SER A 107 13.30 -1.41 1.90
C SER A 107 13.87 -0.19 1.18
N VAL A 108 13.15 0.30 0.17
CA VAL A 108 13.49 1.55 -0.50
C VAL A 108 13.43 2.68 0.52
N SER A 109 14.52 3.44 0.65
CA SER A 109 14.53 4.65 1.46
C SER A 109 13.43 5.60 0.97
N VAL A 110 12.63 6.10 1.90
CA VAL A 110 11.51 7.00 1.59
C VAL A 110 11.95 8.45 1.81
N SER A 111 12.04 9.18 0.71
CA SER A 111 12.36 10.61 0.69
C SER A 111 11.17 11.47 1.10
N LEU A 112 11.47 12.64 1.68
CA LEU A 112 10.45 13.63 2.06
C LEU A 112 10.35 14.78 1.04
N SER A 113 11.36 14.91 0.18
CA SER A 113 11.40 15.87 -0.92
C SER A 113 11.58 15.16 -2.26
N ALA A 114 11.05 15.75 -3.33
CA ALA A 114 11.22 15.23 -4.68
C ALA A 114 12.67 15.37 -5.18
N SER A 115 13.40 16.39 -4.72
CA SER A 115 14.80 16.63 -5.08
C SER A 115 15.74 15.53 -4.58
N GLU A 116 15.45 14.91 -3.42
CA GLU A 116 16.21 13.75 -2.93
C GLU A 116 16.08 12.52 -3.82
N LEU A 117 15.05 12.46 -4.67
CA LEU A 117 14.85 11.33 -5.55
C LEU A 117 15.67 11.42 -6.84
N ASP A 118 16.25 12.55 -7.24
CA ASP A 118 16.96 12.66 -8.53
C ASP A 118 16.15 12.01 -9.70
N ILE A 119 14.83 12.25 -9.74
CA ILE A 119 13.96 11.86 -10.86
C ILE A 119 13.67 13.14 -11.66
N PRO A 120 14.20 13.28 -12.88
CA PRO A 120 13.95 14.46 -13.69
C PRO A 120 12.45 14.66 -13.98
N GLY A 121 11.96 15.88 -13.73
CA GLY A 121 10.55 16.24 -13.92
C GLY A 121 9.62 15.82 -12.77
N LEU A 122 10.16 15.38 -11.63
CA LEU A 122 9.38 15.14 -10.42
C LEU A 122 9.48 16.33 -9.46
N PHE A 123 8.33 16.87 -9.04
CA PHE A 123 8.27 17.95 -8.06
C PHE A 123 7.20 17.68 -7.01
N LEU A 124 7.45 18.07 -5.75
CA LEU A 124 6.49 17.94 -4.66
C LEU A 124 6.41 19.27 -3.91
N LEU A 125 5.22 19.88 -3.89
CA LEU A 125 4.91 21.05 -3.08
C LEU A 125 4.05 20.63 -1.88
N HIS A 126 4.56 20.90 -0.68
CA HIS A 126 3.83 20.68 0.58
C HIS A 126 2.87 21.83 0.82
N ASP A 127 1.80 21.57 1.58
CA ASP A 127 0.78 22.56 1.94
C ASP A 127 0.26 23.37 0.73
N PHE A 128 0.09 22.69 -0.41
CA PHE A 128 -0.42 23.26 -1.66
C PHE A 128 -1.85 23.78 -1.47
N VAL A 129 -2.66 23.12 -0.65
CA VAL A 129 -3.94 23.63 -0.14
C VAL A 129 -3.87 23.80 1.38
N ASN A 130 -4.68 24.68 1.94
CA ASN A 130 -4.83 24.76 3.39
C ASN A 130 -5.88 23.76 3.92
N ALA A 131 -6.01 23.63 5.24
CA ALA A 131 -6.94 22.67 5.85
C ALA A 131 -8.41 22.95 5.53
N LYS A 132 -8.80 24.22 5.34
CA LYS A 132 -10.17 24.60 5.00
C LYS A 132 -10.50 24.22 3.55
N GLU A 133 -9.60 24.52 2.63
CA GLU A 133 -9.69 24.09 1.23
C GLU A 133 -9.77 22.55 1.11
N GLU A 134 -8.94 21.82 1.86
CA GLU A 134 -9.02 20.35 1.93
C GLU A 134 -10.40 19.86 2.39
N GLU A 135 -10.95 20.46 3.45
CA GLU A 135 -12.28 20.12 3.96
C GLU A 135 -13.38 20.36 2.90
N ASP A 136 -13.32 21.51 2.21
CA ASP A 136 -14.31 21.89 1.21
C ASP A 136 -14.22 21.00 -0.04
N LEU A 137 -13.01 20.70 -0.53
CA LEU A 137 -12.79 19.75 -1.62
C LEU A 137 -13.34 18.34 -1.30
N LEU A 138 -13.11 17.86 -0.07
CA LEU A 138 -13.59 16.55 0.38
C LEU A 138 -15.12 16.54 0.48
N ARG A 139 -15.73 17.60 1.02
CA ARG A 139 -17.20 17.74 1.12
C ARG A 139 -17.86 17.68 -0.25
N GLU A 140 -17.28 18.37 -1.23
CA GLU A 140 -17.77 18.40 -2.60
C GLU A 140 -17.77 17.00 -3.24
N VAL A 141 -16.66 16.27 -3.17
CA VAL A 141 -16.63 14.90 -3.75
C VAL A 141 -17.50 13.92 -2.98
N ASP A 142 -17.65 14.07 -1.67
CA ASP A 142 -18.53 13.21 -0.86
C ASP A 142 -20.02 13.39 -1.17
N ALA A 143 -20.41 14.59 -1.57
CA ALA A 143 -21.78 14.90 -1.99
C ALA A 143 -22.13 14.35 -3.40
N ARG A 144 -21.16 13.78 -4.12
CA ARG A 144 -21.32 13.31 -5.50
C ARG A 144 -21.24 11.77 -5.59
N PRO A 145 -21.87 11.16 -6.62
CA PRO A 145 -21.85 9.71 -6.78
C PRO A 145 -20.43 9.20 -7.05
N TRP A 146 -20.15 7.98 -6.57
CA TRP A 146 -18.87 7.31 -6.75
C TRP A 146 -19.01 6.08 -7.63
N ASN A 147 -18.05 5.89 -8.54
CA ASN A 147 -17.91 4.67 -9.32
C ASN A 147 -17.02 3.69 -8.56
N ASN A 148 -17.50 2.49 -8.29
CA ASN A 148 -16.74 1.47 -7.56
C ASN A 148 -15.89 0.64 -8.53
N LEU A 149 -14.58 0.60 -8.29
CA LEU A 149 -13.66 -0.37 -8.87
C LEU A 149 -13.44 -1.53 -7.89
N ALA A 150 -12.70 -2.56 -8.29
CA ALA A 150 -12.51 -3.77 -7.49
C ALA A 150 -11.97 -3.55 -6.06
N LYS A 151 -11.14 -2.52 -5.83
CA LYS A 151 -10.51 -2.25 -4.51
C LYS A 151 -10.67 -0.81 -4.01
N ARG A 152 -11.10 0.11 -4.87
CA ARG A 152 -11.15 1.55 -4.60
C ARG A 152 -12.33 2.17 -5.33
N ARG A 153 -12.72 3.39 -4.99
CA ARG A 153 -13.75 4.12 -5.71
C ARG A 153 -13.18 5.38 -6.36
N VAL A 154 -13.81 5.81 -7.45
CA VAL A 154 -13.34 6.92 -8.29
C VAL A 154 -14.48 7.84 -8.72
N GLN A 155 -14.12 9.08 -9.06
CA GLN A 155 -14.96 10.01 -9.81
C GLN A 155 -14.14 10.58 -10.97
N HIS A 156 -14.79 10.85 -12.09
CA HIS A 156 -14.18 11.44 -13.27
C HIS A 156 -14.90 12.73 -13.63
N TYR A 157 -14.14 13.73 -14.02
CA TYR A 157 -14.63 15.01 -14.52
C TYR A 157 -13.85 15.42 -15.76
N GLY A 158 -14.49 16.21 -16.62
CA GLY A 158 -13.91 16.52 -17.92
C GLY A 158 -14.09 15.37 -18.90
N TYR A 159 -13.34 14.30 -18.68
CA TYR A 159 -13.43 13.07 -19.47
C TYR A 159 -13.44 11.84 -18.58
N GLU A 160 -14.16 10.79 -19.01
CA GLU A 160 -14.16 9.49 -18.35
C GLU A 160 -12.89 8.72 -18.69
N PHE A 161 -12.24 8.14 -17.67
CA PHE A 161 -11.11 7.24 -17.89
C PHE A 161 -11.60 5.79 -17.99
N CYS A 162 -11.42 5.18 -19.16
CA CYS A 162 -11.81 3.80 -19.40
C CYS A 162 -10.71 2.85 -18.93
N TYR A 163 -10.94 2.14 -17.82
CA TYR A 163 -9.97 1.21 -17.24
C TYR A 163 -9.72 -0.04 -18.08
N GLN A 164 -10.65 -0.42 -18.96
CA GLN A 164 -10.49 -1.58 -19.86
C GLN A 164 -9.46 -1.30 -20.94
N THR A 165 -9.51 -0.10 -21.54
CA THR A 165 -8.59 0.32 -22.59
C THR A 165 -7.41 1.13 -22.07
N ARG A 166 -7.42 1.48 -20.78
CA ARG A 166 -6.48 2.42 -20.12
C ARG A 166 -6.39 3.75 -20.88
N ASN A 167 -7.50 4.25 -21.41
CA ASN A 167 -7.50 5.45 -22.25
C ASN A 167 -8.76 6.30 -21.99
N VAL A 168 -8.82 7.45 -22.64
CA VAL A 168 -9.96 8.36 -22.66
C VAL A 168 -10.63 8.29 -24.03
N ASN A 169 -11.96 8.29 -24.07
CA ASN A 169 -12.69 8.48 -25.32
C ASN A 169 -12.81 9.99 -25.60
N THR A 170 -11.95 10.52 -26.48
CA THR A 170 -11.93 11.95 -26.83
C THR A 170 -13.21 12.43 -27.51
N LYS A 171 -14.06 11.51 -28.01
CA LYS A 171 -15.38 11.84 -28.57
C LYS A 171 -16.46 12.01 -27.51
N HIS A 172 -16.19 11.69 -26.25
CA HIS A 172 -17.16 11.70 -25.17
C HIS A 172 -16.65 12.49 -23.95
N GLN A 173 -16.89 13.79 -23.98
CA GLN A 173 -16.59 14.70 -22.88
C GLN A 173 -17.76 14.76 -21.88
N LEU A 174 -17.48 14.66 -20.59
CA LEU A 174 -18.44 14.74 -19.48
C LEU A 174 -18.81 16.19 -19.09
N GLY A 175 -18.11 17.18 -19.65
CA GLY A 175 -18.25 18.60 -19.37
C GLY A 175 -16.90 19.28 -19.14
N GLU A 176 -16.91 20.49 -18.61
CA GLU A 176 -15.70 21.16 -18.11
C GLU A 176 -15.30 20.63 -16.72
N LEU A 177 -14.13 21.04 -16.23
CA LEU A 177 -13.77 20.79 -14.84
C LEU A 177 -14.72 21.53 -13.89
N PRO A 178 -15.14 20.90 -12.78
CA PRO A 178 -16.18 21.47 -11.94
C PRO A 178 -15.66 22.72 -11.18
N PRO A 179 -16.51 23.73 -10.93
CA PRO A 179 -16.07 24.98 -10.31
C PRO A 179 -15.38 24.84 -8.95
N PHE A 180 -15.69 23.78 -8.18
CA PHE A 180 -15.09 23.58 -6.85
C PHE A 180 -13.57 23.32 -6.89
N VAL A 181 -13.00 22.97 -8.06
CA VAL A 181 -11.56 22.81 -8.24
C VAL A 181 -10.88 24.00 -8.94
N SER A 182 -11.61 25.09 -9.25
CA SER A 182 -11.04 26.22 -9.99
C SER A 182 -9.82 26.81 -9.29
N HIS A 183 -9.90 27.08 -7.99
CA HIS A 183 -8.79 27.60 -7.19
C HIS A 183 -7.54 26.69 -7.18
N VAL A 184 -7.74 25.36 -7.30
CA VAL A 184 -6.64 24.39 -7.42
C VAL A 184 -5.99 24.52 -8.79
N VAL A 185 -6.78 24.63 -9.85
CA VAL A 185 -6.30 24.82 -11.24
C VAL A 185 -5.57 26.15 -11.37
N ASP A 186 -6.15 27.25 -10.87
CA ASP A 186 -5.53 28.57 -10.89
C ASP A 186 -4.16 28.56 -10.18
N ARG A 187 -4.05 27.88 -9.04
CA ARG A 187 -2.79 27.74 -8.31
C ARG A 187 -1.79 26.83 -9.02
N ILE A 188 -2.25 25.82 -9.77
CA ILE A 188 -1.40 25.01 -10.63
C ILE A 188 -0.78 25.86 -11.73
N SER A 189 -1.54 26.77 -12.37
CA SER A 189 -1.00 27.66 -13.41
C SER A 189 0.11 28.59 -12.90
N LEU A 190 0.22 28.78 -11.59
CA LEU A 190 1.25 29.59 -10.93
C LEU A 190 2.47 28.76 -10.46
N PHE A 191 2.54 27.46 -10.75
CA PHE A 191 3.63 26.60 -10.28
C PHE A 191 4.98 27.07 -10.88
N PRO A 192 6.00 27.33 -10.04
CA PRO A 192 7.30 27.77 -10.52
C PRO A 192 8.08 26.61 -11.18
N ASN A 193 9.01 26.97 -12.08
CA ASN A 193 9.99 26.07 -12.74
C ASN A 193 9.46 25.15 -13.85
N THR A 194 8.44 25.58 -14.57
CA THR A 194 7.97 24.90 -15.77
C THR A 194 7.53 25.94 -16.79
N GLU A 195 8.37 26.19 -17.79
CA GLU A 195 8.07 27.07 -18.94
C GLU A 195 6.75 26.65 -19.64
N ASP A 196 6.35 25.37 -19.49
CA ASP A 196 5.13 24.78 -20.08
C ASP A 196 3.85 24.87 -19.20
N VAL A 197 3.92 25.31 -17.92
CA VAL A 197 2.74 25.30 -17.02
C VAL A 197 1.83 26.51 -17.19
N ALA A 198 2.37 27.63 -17.69
CA ALA A 198 1.57 28.83 -17.96
C ALA A 198 0.46 28.57 -19.00
N ASP A 199 0.64 27.57 -19.88
CA ASP A 199 -0.33 27.12 -20.89
C ASP A 199 -1.04 25.78 -20.52
N ALA A 200 -0.91 25.31 -19.27
CA ALA A 200 -1.50 24.03 -18.84
C ALA A 200 -3.04 24.10 -18.78
N SER A 201 -3.70 23.90 -19.92
CA SER A 201 -5.16 23.86 -20.04
C SER A 201 -5.75 22.52 -19.56
N LEU A 202 -5.67 22.24 -18.26
CA LEU A 202 -6.15 20.98 -17.68
C LEU A 202 -7.66 20.79 -17.92
N ASP A 203 -8.04 19.65 -18.49
CA ASP A 203 -9.41 19.35 -18.91
C ASP A 203 -9.90 17.97 -18.47
N GLN A 204 -9.09 17.22 -17.72
CA GLN A 204 -9.51 15.97 -17.07
C GLN A 204 -9.13 15.98 -15.59
N LEU A 205 -10.03 15.50 -14.74
CA LEU A 205 -9.76 15.17 -13.34
C LEU A 205 -10.22 13.74 -12.99
N THR A 206 -9.33 12.96 -12.36
CA THR A 206 -9.67 11.71 -11.68
C THR A 206 -9.55 11.90 -10.17
N VAL A 207 -10.64 11.74 -9.44
CA VAL A 207 -10.63 11.63 -7.98
C VAL A 207 -10.57 10.16 -7.61
N ASN A 208 -9.60 9.75 -6.79
CA ASN A 208 -9.51 8.39 -6.26
C ASN A 208 -9.65 8.42 -4.73
N GLU A 209 -10.46 7.52 -4.17
CA GLU A 209 -10.45 7.26 -2.73
C GLU A 209 -9.94 5.85 -2.42
N TYR A 210 -8.97 5.78 -1.53
CA TYR A 210 -8.30 4.57 -1.08
C TYR A 210 -8.69 4.23 0.36
N PRO A 211 -9.30 3.05 0.60
CA PRO A 211 -9.43 2.48 1.93
C PRO A 211 -8.06 2.07 2.53
N PRO A 212 -7.98 1.82 3.85
CA PRO A 212 -6.73 1.43 4.51
C PRO A 212 -6.21 0.09 3.98
N GLY A 213 -4.95 0.08 3.53
CA GLY A 213 -4.32 -1.12 2.94
C GLY A 213 -4.52 -1.27 1.44
N VAL A 214 -5.35 -0.42 0.83
CA VAL A 214 -5.50 -0.38 -0.63
C VAL A 214 -4.45 0.55 -1.21
N GLY A 215 -3.72 0.05 -2.20
CA GLY A 215 -2.77 0.78 -3.01
C GLY A 215 -3.21 0.86 -4.47
N LEU A 216 -2.23 1.06 -5.34
CA LEU A 216 -2.39 1.19 -6.78
C LEU A 216 -1.22 0.50 -7.44
N SER A 217 -1.48 -0.52 -8.27
CA SER A 217 -0.45 -1.28 -8.99
C SER A 217 0.48 -0.38 -9.81
N PRO A 218 1.73 -0.80 -10.06
CA PRO A 218 2.66 0.01 -10.85
C PRO A 218 2.14 0.25 -12.27
N HIS A 219 2.22 1.50 -12.73
CA HIS A 219 1.81 1.88 -14.08
C HIS A 219 2.43 3.23 -14.49
N ILE A 220 2.44 3.50 -15.79
CA ILE A 220 2.62 4.83 -16.37
C ILE A 220 1.26 5.28 -16.93
N ASP A 221 0.94 6.56 -16.76
CA ASP A 221 -0.25 7.13 -17.40
C ASP A 221 -0.08 7.12 -18.92
N THR A 222 -1.06 6.53 -19.61
CA THR A 222 -1.05 6.23 -21.05
C THR A 222 -0.58 7.44 -21.87
N HIS A 223 0.40 7.20 -22.75
CA HIS A 223 1.08 8.28 -23.46
C HIS A 223 0.16 8.92 -24.50
N SER A 224 -0.66 8.10 -25.18
CA SER A 224 -1.68 8.58 -26.13
C SER A 224 -2.86 9.30 -25.48
N ALA A 225 -3.14 9.05 -24.19
CA ALA A 225 -4.33 9.57 -23.53
C ALA A 225 -4.14 10.99 -22.99
N PHE A 226 -2.94 11.30 -22.49
CA PHE A 226 -2.68 12.54 -21.75
C PHE A 226 -1.40 13.24 -22.21
N GLU A 227 -1.32 14.55 -22.03
CA GLU A 227 -0.13 15.32 -22.35
C GLU A 227 0.97 15.20 -21.29
N GLY A 228 1.93 16.12 -21.29
CA GLY A 228 3.20 16.02 -20.54
C GLY A 228 3.12 16.30 -19.05
N LEU A 229 2.10 17.04 -18.59
CA LEU A 229 1.98 17.51 -17.22
C LEU A 229 0.86 16.77 -16.49
N ILE A 230 1.19 16.11 -15.37
CA ILE A 230 0.24 15.39 -14.53
C ILE A 230 0.42 15.85 -13.09
N PHE A 231 -0.66 16.40 -12.52
CA PHE A 231 -0.69 16.93 -11.17
C PHE A 231 -1.52 16.03 -10.27
N SER A 232 -1.00 15.66 -9.11
CA SER A 232 -1.69 14.79 -8.14
C SER A 232 -1.70 15.44 -6.75
N LEU A 233 -2.84 16.02 -6.38
CA LEU A 233 -3.10 16.55 -5.05
C LEU A 233 -3.49 15.42 -4.11
N SER A 234 -2.77 15.27 -2.99
CA SER A 234 -3.08 14.29 -1.93
C SER A 234 -3.88 14.95 -0.81
N LEU A 235 -4.96 14.32 -0.36
CA LEU A 235 -5.88 14.83 0.68
C LEU A 235 -6.24 13.74 1.70
N ALA A 236 -6.67 14.18 2.89
CA ALA A 236 -7.09 13.39 4.05
C ALA A 236 -5.98 12.54 4.70
N GLY A 237 -5.39 11.61 3.95
CA GLY A 237 -4.44 10.62 4.46
C GLY A 237 -3.13 10.62 3.67
N PRO A 238 -1.97 10.47 4.33
CA PRO A 238 -0.71 10.33 3.62
C PRO A 238 -0.59 8.98 2.90
N CYS A 239 0.38 8.87 2.01
CA CYS A 239 0.88 7.57 1.53
C CYS A 239 2.34 7.63 1.12
N ILE A 240 2.96 6.46 0.97
CA ILE A 240 4.19 6.31 0.18
C ILE A 240 3.80 6.04 -1.29
N MET A 241 4.42 6.77 -2.20
CA MET A 241 4.43 6.45 -3.63
C MET A 241 5.83 5.96 -4.02
N GLU A 242 5.91 4.79 -4.64
CA GLU A 242 7.14 4.27 -5.23
C GLU A 242 7.18 4.57 -6.72
N PHE A 243 8.38 4.81 -7.24
CA PHE A 243 8.72 4.97 -8.64
C PHE A 243 9.64 3.83 -9.05
N ARG A 244 9.34 3.22 -10.19
CA ARG A 244 10.13 2.11 -10.76
C ARG A 244 10.51 2.40 -12.21
N ARG A 245 11.79 2.33 -12.55
CA ARG A 245 12.30 2.53 -13.93
C ARG A 245 13.07 1.32 -14.42
N TYR A 246 12.78 0.88 -15.64
CA TYR A 246 13.28 -0.36 -16.23
C TYR A 246 14.22 0.02 -17.38
N PRO A 247 15.55 -0.07 -17.21
CA PRO A 247 16.50 0.45 -18.19
C PRO A 247 16.29 -0.10 -19.61
N GLU A 248 15.86 -1.36 -19.73
CA GLU A 248 15.62 -2.03 -21.02
C GLU A 248 14.17 -1.89 -21.54
N GLY A 249 13.31 -1.12 -20.87
CA GLY A 249 11.91 -0.90 -21.29
C GLY A 249 11.00 -2.13 -21.20
N ALA A 250 11.53 -3.29 -20.80
CA ALA A 250 10.78 -4.53 -20.65
C ALA A 250 9.96 -4.52 -19.34
N TRP A 251 8.75 -3.97 -19.40
CA TRP A 251 7.68 -4.43 -18.51
C TRP A 251 7.13 -5.72 -19.10
N HIS A 252 7.51 -6.85 -18.50
CA HIS A 252 6.76 -8.09 -18.72
C HIS A 252 5.40 -7.91 -18.03
N GLU A 253 4.36 -7.65 -18.81
CA GLU A 253 2.98 -7.76 -18.33
C GLU A 253 2.81 -9.20 -17.81
N PHE A 254 2.80 -9.39 -16.49
CA PHE A 254 2.28 -10.63 -15.93
C PHE A 254 0.80 -10.69 -16.31
N PRO A 255 0.35 -11.70 -17.08
CA PRO A 255 -1.04 -11.77 -17.51
C PRO A 255 -1.94 -11.86 -16.29
N LEU A 256 -3.09 -11.19 -16.38
CA LEU A 256 -4.23 -11.30 -15.46
C LEU A 256 -4.89 -12.68 -15.57
N SER A 257 -4.17 -13.74 -15.21
CA SER A 257 -4.70 -15.06 -14.85
C SER A 257 -3.53 -16.05 -14.76
N ILE A 258 -3.20 -16.49 -13.55
CA ILE A 258 -2.95 -17.89 -13.18
C ILE A 258 -2.29 -17.91 -11.80
N ASP A 259 -2.94 -18.62 -10.88
CA ASP A 259 -2.34 -19.18 -9.68
C ASP A 259 -1.07 -19.98 -10.04
N LEU A 260 0.10 -19.34 -9.97
CA LEU A 260 1.36 -20.05 -9.96
C LEU A 260 2.25 -19.49 -8.85
N LYS A 261 2.54 -20.41 -7.94
CA LYS A 261 3.53 -20.37 -6.87
C LYS A 261 4.79 -19.65 -7.32
N MET A 262 5.07 -18.52 -6.69
CA MET A 262 6.38 -17.88 -6.79
C MET A 262 7.31 -18.58 -5.80
N GLU A 263 7.88 -19.70 -6.22
CA GLU A 263 9.02 -20.31 -5.56
C GLU A 263 10.26 -19.45 -5.85
N ASN A 264 10.90 -19.03 -4.76
CA ASN A 264 12.28 -18.58 -4.62
C ASN A 264 13.13 -18.55 -5.91
N SER A 265 13.13 -17.40 -6.61
CA SER A 265 14.22 -17.02 -7.49
C SER A 265 14.91 -15.77 -6.95
N VAL A 266 16.10 -16.04 -6.43
CA VAL A 266 17.20 -15.15 -6.04
C VAL A 266 17.35 -13.94 -6.98
N ASN A 267 17.25 -12.73 -6.40
CA ASN A 267 17.95 -11.49 -6.82
C ASN A 267 17.73 -10.95 -8.26
N ASP A 268 16.48 -10.69 -8.65
CA ASP A 268 16.14 -10.08 -9.94
C ASP A 268 15.45 -8.71 -9.78
N SER A 269 16.24 -7.63 -9.64
CA SER A 269 15.70 -6.28 -9.80
C SER A 269 16.51 -5.51 -10.84
N ASN A 270 16.32 -5.86 -12.11
CA ASN A 270 16.75 -5.09 -13.29
C ASN A 270 15.99 -3.74 -13.41
N TYR A 271 15.66 -3.08 -12.30
CA TYR A 271 14.93 -1.81 -12.31
C TYR A 271 15.30 -0.94 -11.10
N LEU A 272 15.36 0.37 -11.34
CA LEU A 272 15.61 1.38 -10.31
C LEU A 272 14.34 1.58 -9.50
N ARG A 273 14.45 1.58 -8.17
CA ARG A 273 13.35 1.86 -7.24
C ARG A 273 13.64 3.09 -6.40
N LYS A 274 12.66 3.98 -6.29
CA LYS A 274 12.71 5.21 -5.50
C LYS A 274 11.37 5.41 -4.81
N ALA A 275 11.31 6.02 -3.63
CA ALA A 275 10.04 6.17 -2.90
C ALA A 275 9.95 7.54 -2.24
N ILE A 276 8.76 8.15 -2.30
CA ILE A 276 8.48 9.45 -1.69
C ILE A 276 7.29 9.36 -0.76
N TYR A 277 7.37 10.08 0.35
CA TYR A 277 6.25 10.33 1.24
C TYR A 277 5.39 11.48 0.69
N LEU A 278 4.10 11.22 0.51
CA LEU A 278 3.10 12.21 0.10
C LEU A 278 2.24 12.58 1.30
N PRO A 279 2.48 13.72 1.97
CA PRO A 279 1.60 14.19 3.04
C PRO A 279 0.22 14.62 2.51
N PRO A 280 -0.79 14.74 3.39
CA PRO A 280 -2.02 15.44 3.04
C PRO A 280 -1.71 16.88 2.61
N ARG A 281 -2.56 17.42 1.75
CA ARG A 281 -2.49 18.76 1.17
C ARG A 281 -1.29 19.05 0.28
N SER A 282 -0.52 18.04 -0.12
CA SER A 282 0.62 18.22 -1.02
C SER A 282 0.25 17.99 -2.49
N MET A 283 0.85 18.76 -3.39
CA MET A 283 0.76 18.57 -4.84
C MET A 283 2.03 17.91 -5.38
N LEU A 284 1.87 16.76 -6.03
CA LEU A 284 2.93 16.10 -6.79
C LEU A 284 2.78 16.43 -8.28
N LEU A 285 3.83 16.90 -8.93
CA LEU A 285 3.91 17.07 -10.39
C LEU A 285 4.81 15.97 -10.99
N LEU A 286 4.27 15.29 -11.99
CA LEU A 286 4.99 14.43 -12.91
C LEU A 286 5.06 15.13 -14.27
N SER A 287 6.28 15.43 -14.71
CA SER A 287 6.57 15.92 -16.05
C SER A 287 7.79 15.20 -16.63
N GLY A 288 8.02 15.37 -17.94
CA GLY A 288 9.19 14.81 -18.62
C GLY A 288 9.41 13.33 -18.30
N GLU A 289 10.62 12.99 -17.84
CA GLU A 289 10.99 11.61 -17.55
C GLU A 289 10.10 10.97 -16.47
N ALA A 290 9.81 11.67 -15.37
CA ALA A 290 8.95 11.17 -14.29
C ALA A 290 7.57 10.70 -14.80
N ARG A 291 7.02 11.40 -15.80
CA ARG A 291 5.71 11.12 -16.40
C ARG A 291 5.75 10.04 -17.49
N TYR A 292 6.85 9.91 -18.22
CA TYR A 292 6.93 9.07 -19.42
C TYR A 292 7.75 7.78 -19.25
N ALA A 293 8.57 7.65 -18.21
CA ALA A 293 9.50 6.51 -18.06
C ALA A 293 9.50 5.87 -16.67
N TRP A 294 8.87 6.48 -15.67
CA TRP A 294 8.79 5.95 -14.32
C TRP A 294 7.39 5.45 -14.01
N HIS A 295 7.29 4.17 -13.65
CA HIS A 295 6.05 3.60 -13.17
C HIS A 295 5.81 4.03 -11.74
N HIS A 296 4.69 4.67 -11.48
CA HIS A 296 4.31 5.07 -10.15
C HIS A 296 3.36 4.02 -9.52
N TYR A 297 3.54 3.80 -8.23
CA TYR A 297 2.95 2.69 -7.48
C TYR A 297 2.62 3.15 -6.06
N ILE A 298 1.47 2.75 -5.53
CA ILE A 298 1.15 2.90 -4.11
C ILE A 298 1.09 1.49 -3.51
N PRO A 299 1.94 1.14 -2.52
CA PRO A 299 1.96 -0.20 -1.95
C PRO A 299 0.64 -0.66 -1.33
N HIS A 300 0.30 -1.95 -1.41
CA HIS A 300 -0.89 -2.55 -0.77
C HIS A 300 -0.59 -2.98 0.68
N HIS A 301 -0.39 -2.03 1.58
CA HIS A 301 -0.19 -2.32 3.01
C HIS A 301 -0.80 -1.26 3.92
N LYS A 302 -1.00 -1.60 5.20
CA LYS A 302 -1.64 -0.73 6.20
C LYS A 302 -0.65 0.12 7.00
N ILE A 303 0.63 -0.15 6.88
CA ILE A 303 1.71 0.51 7.62
C ILE A 303 2.80 0.85 6.62
N ASP A 304 3.14 2.12 6.54
CA ASP A 304 4.23 2.69 5.78
C ASP A 304 5.44 2.87 6.70
N MET A 305 6.65 2.56 6.24
CA MET A 305 7.90 2.86 6.97
C MET A 305 8.54 4.07 6.32
N VAL A 306 8.63 5.19 7.05
CA VAL A 306 9.24 6.43 6.56
C VAL A 306 10.42 6.74 7.46
N LYS A 307 11.64 6.61 6.91
CA LYS A 307 12.88 6.62 7.71
C LYS A 307 12.76 5.58 8.85
N ASP A 308 12.98 6.00 10.09
CA ASP A 308 12.87 5.14 11.29
C ASP A 308 11.47 5.14 11.93
N SER A 309 10.48 5.77 11.29
CA SER A 309 9.13 5.92 11.83
C SER A 309 8.11 5.04 11.09
N SER A 310 7.33 4.27 11.83
CA SER A 310 6.19 3.54 11.29
C SER A 310 4.94 4.42 11.27
N ILE A 311 4.38 4.66 10.09
CA ILE A 311 3.16 5.44 9.90
C ILE A 311 2.02 4.49 9.52
N ARG A 312 0.99 4.41 10.36
CA ARG A 312 -0.23 3.67 10.00
C ARG A 312 -1.02 4.49 8.98
N ARG A 313 -1.46 3.84 7.89
CA ARG A 313 -2.30 4.51 6.90
C ARG A 313 -3.59 5.00 7.54
N ALA A 314 -3.95 6.23 7.21
CA ALA A 314 -5.19 6.85 7.65
C ALA A 314 -6.40 5.98 7.25
N PRO A 315 -7.53 6.10 7.97
CA PRO A 315 -8.79 5.45 7.60
C PRO A 315 -9.26 5.75 6.17
N ARG A 316 -8.79 6.85 5.59
CA ARG A 316 -9.16 7.35 4.28
C ARG A 316 -8.00 8.14 3.66
N ARG A 317 -7.74 7.93 2.37
CA ARG A 317 -6.92 8.82 1.54
C ARG A 317 -7.69 9.17 0.27
N VAL A 318 -7.68 10.43 -0.11
CA VAL A 318 -8.23 10.89 -1.38
C VAL A 318 -7.12 11.53 -2.22
N SER A 319 -7.12 11.33 -3.52
CA SER A 319 -6.23 12.06 -4.43
C SER A 319 -6.97 12.59 -5.64
N PHE A 320 -6.65 13.82 -6.03
CA PHE A 320 -7.18 14.49 -7.20
C PHE A 320 -6.07 14.56 -8.25
N THR A 321 -6.26 13.89 -9.38
CA THR A 321 -5.26 13.83 -10.44
C THR A 321 -5.74 14.60 -11.67
N PHE A 322 -5.08 15.72 -11.94
CA PHE A 322 -5.39 16.63 -13.05
C PHE A 322 -4.46 16.37 -14.22
N ARG A 323 -5.03 16.37 -15.43
CA ARG A 323 -4.33 16.11 -16.68
C ARG A 323 -4.93 16.93 -17.82
N LYS A 324 -4.17 17.04 -18.90
CA LYS A 324 -4.65 17.46 -20.21
C LYS A 324 -4.84 16.22 -21.09
N VAL A 325 -6.02 16.04 -21.67
CA VAL A 325 -6.28 14.99 -22.66
C VAL A 325 -5.55 15.30 -23.96
N ARG A 326 -4.87 14.29 -24.49
CA ARG A 326 -4.10 14.39 -25.73
C ARG A 326 -4.99 14.05 -26.93
N THR A 327 -4.91 14.85 -27.99
CA THR A 327 -5.65 14.65 -29.25
C THR A 327 -4.82 14.00 -30.34
N ASP A 328 -3.50 14.22 -30.33
CA ASP A 328 -2.57 13.75 -31.36
C ASP A 328 -1.63 12.66 -30.83
N PRO A 329 -1.13 11.74 -31.68
CA PRO A 329 -0.21 10.68 -31.25
C PRO A 329 0.99 11.21 -30.46
N CYS A 330 1.37 10.51 -29.40
CA CYS A 330 2.46 10.95 -28.54
C CYS A 330 3.84 10.79 -29.21
N GLN A 331 4.61 11.87 -29.28
CA GLN A 331 5.99 11.91 -29.83
C GLN A 331 7.06 12.12 -28.74
N CYS A 332 6.83 11.59 -27.53
CA CYS A 332 7.78 11.72 -26.42
C CYS A 332 9.14 11.07 -26.72
N LYS A 333 10.18 11.46 -25.98
CA LYS A 333 11.55 10.92 -26.07
C LYS A 333 11.71 9.50 -25.47
N PHE A 334 10.61 8.83 -25.14
CA PHE A 334 10.60 7.54 -24.43
C PHE A 334 9.79 6.47 -25.20
N PRO A 335 10.20 6.13 -26.45
CA PRO A 335 9.45 5.22 -27.34
C PRO A 335 9.19 3.84 -26.72
N HIS A 336 10.14 3.33 -25.92
CA HIS A 336 10.01 2.03 -25.25
C HIS A 336 8.79 1.91 -24.34
N TYR A 337 8.31 3.03 -23.80
CA TYR A 337 7.15 3.11 -22.90
C TYR A 337 5.89 3.64 -23.59
N CYS A 338 6.02 4.11 -24.84
CA CYS A 338 4.99 4.89 -25.51
C CYS A 338 4.08 4.03 -26.37
N ASP A 339 2.80 3.92 -25.98
CA ASP A 339 1.80 3.18 -26.75
C ASP A 339 1.51 3.78 -28.13
N SER A 340 1.80 5.07 -28.36
CA SER A 340 1.67 5.69 -29.70
C SER A 340 2.84 5.39 -30.64
N GLN A 341 3.98 4.92 -30.14
CA GLN A 341 5.20 4.72 -30.93
C GLN A 341 5.60 3.24 -31.03
N ARG A 342 4.76 2.33 -30.53
CA ARG A 342 5.00 0.89 -30.49
C ARG A 342 4.08 0.11 -31.41
#